data_AF-A0A7X7NBF9-F1
#
_entry.id   AF-A0A7X7NBF9-F1
#
_cell.length_a   1.000
_cell.length_b   1.000
_cell.length_c   1.000
_cell.angle_alpha   90.00
_cell.angle_beta   90.00
_cell.angle_gamma   90.00
#
_symmetry.space_group_name_H-M   'P 1'
#
loop_
_entity.id
_entity.type
_entity.pdbx_description
1 polymer ?
#
loop_
_entity_poly.entity_id
_entity_poly.type
_entity_poly.pdbx_seq_one_letter_code
_entity_poly.pdbx_strand_id
1 'polypeptide(L)'
;MKNISLKDGKWQPYGMTHEIVLRPIGKKIPMHNPGPSFHGELPEPGTPIGLDLFVCDWAAPNGKGKTADLFLTYGIQEDKEGKREWLVFTFPNKGDGIYRLKRKNWSRYQTDYEASTDISNYLDTMEFHREVKYVYMRNYRDGEFYEERLVSHNDIGYEDYLVLRTRTTLDENGNVTHCHYSKIINPIRFAGRRLNIWWFTNPTPNDANLEELLGVFPEQSKQ
;
A
#
# COMPACT_ATOMS: atom_id res chain seq x y z
N MET A 1 28.54 -12.20 5.64
CA MET A 1 28.49 -13.27 4.61
C MET A 1 29.32 -14.44 5.12
N LYS A 2 28.76 -15.66 5.16
CA LYS A 2 29.56 -16.86 5.44
C LYS A 2 30.43 -17.15 4.22
N ASN A 3 31.73 -17.33 4.42
CA ASN A 3 32.68 -17.60 3.36
C ASN A 3 32.35 -18.93 2.68
N ILE A 4 32.06 -18.88 1.38
CA ILE A 4 31.94 -20.06 0.53
C ILE A 4 33.38 -20.53 0.24
N SER A 5 33.71 -21.78 0.52
CA SER A 5 35.04 -22.35 0.27
C SER A 5 34.97 -23.68 -0.48
N LEU A 6 36.02 -23.96 -1.26
CA LEU A 6 36.20 -25.21 -1.97
C LEU A 6 37.08 -26.13 -1.11
N LYS A 7 36.59 -27.31 -0.76
CA LYS A 7 37.36 -28.34 -0.05
C LYS A 7 37.13 -29.70 -0.71
N ASP A 8 38.22 -30.37 -1.10
CA ASP A 8 38.20 -31.70 -1.74
C ASP A 8 37.26 -31.76 -2.97
N GLY A 9 37.31 -30.71 -3.80
CA GLY A 9 36.47 -30.57 -5.01
C GLY A 9 34.99 -30.25 -4.75
N LYS A 10 34.62 -29.92 -3.49
CA LYS A 10 33.24 -29.68 -3.08
C LYS A 10 33.06 -28.31 -2.43
N TRP A 11 32.00 -27.60 -2.83
CA TRP A 11 31.59 -26.34 -2.21
C TRP A 11 31.02 -26.56 -0.82
N GLN A 12 31.55 -25.87 0.18
CA GLN A 12 31.15 -26.03 1.57
C GLN A 12 30.10 -24.98 1.99
N PRO A 13 29.11 -25.38 2.81
CA PRO A 13 28.95 -26.71 3.42
C PRO A 13 28.31 -27.73 2.46
N TYR A 14 29.04 -28.79 2.14
CA TYR A 14 28.60 -29.85 1.24
C TYR A 14 27.78 -30.89 1.98
N GLY A 15 26.62 -31.28 1.45
CA GLY A 15 25.72 -32.24 2.10
C GLY A 15 24.88 -31.65 3.24
N MET A 16 24.78 -30.32 3.34
CA MET A 16 23.80 -29.69 4.22
C MET A 16 22.40 -29.84 3.62
N THR A 17 21.50 -30.43 4.41
CA THR A 17 20.06 -30.41 4.15
C THR A 17 19.48 -29.14 4.76
N HIS A 18 18.85 -28.32 3.93
CA HIS A 18 18.05 -27.19 4.40
C HIS A 18 16.59 -27.57 4.37
N GLU A 19 15.91 -27.44 5.50
CA GLU A 19 14.46 -27.52 5.54
C GLU A 19 13.88 -26.23 4.94
N ILE A 20 13.11 -26.38 3.87
CA ILE A 20 12.38 -25.27 3.24
C ILE A 20 10.90 -25.55 3.45
N VAL A 21 10.25 -24.71 4.24
CA VAL A 21 8.80 -24.77 4.41
C VAL A 21 8.15 -24.03 3.25
N LEU A 22 7.51 -24.77 2.35
CA LEU A 22 6.73 -24.20 1.27
C LEU A 22 5.33 -23.81 1.76
N ARG A 23 4.87 -22.65 1.31
CA ARG A 23 3.50 -22.19 1.51
C ARG A 23 2.60 -22.80 0.43
N PRO A 24 1.48 -23.45 0.78
CA PRO A 24 0.56 -23.97 -0.22
C PRO A 24 0.00 -22.83 -1.09
N ILE A 25 -0.40 -23.15 -2.31
CA ILE A 25 -1.22 -22.23 -3.10
C ILE A 25 -2.65 -22.44 -2.60
N GLY A 26 -3.28 -21.40 -2.05
CA GLY A 26 -4.67 -21.48 -1.63
C GLY A 26 -5.63 -21.09 -2.76
N LYS A 27 -6.76 -20.47 -2.41
CA LYS A 27 -7.85 -20.19 -3.34
C LYS A 27 -7.67 -18.80 -3.93
N LYS A 28 -7.00 -18.70 -5.07
CA LYS A 28 -6.88 -17.41 -5.77
C LYS A 28 -8.24 -16.92 -6.28
N ILE A 29 -8.52 -15.64 -6.10
CA ILE A 29 -9.75 -14.99 -6.53
C ILE A 29 -9.46 -13.78 -7.43
N PRO A 30 -10.31 -13.48 -8.42
CA PRO A 30 -10.20 -12.26 -9.20
C PRO A 30 -10.47 -11.05 -8.29
N MET A 31 -9.50 -10.16 -8.16
CA MET A 31 -9.61 -8.93 -7.35
C MET A 31 -9.57 -7.68 -8.24
N HIS A 32 -10.35 -6.66 -7.89
CA HIS A 32 -10.27 -5.34 -8.54
C HIS A 32 -8.92 -4.70 -8.24
N ASN A 33 -8.32 -4.06 -9.24
CA ASN A 33 -7.04 -3.36 -9.11
C ASN A 33 -6.93 -2.29 -10.22
N PRO A 34 -6.15 -1.22 -10.02
CA PRO A 34 -6.01 -0.12 -10.99
C PRO A 34 -5.08 -0.46 -12.18
N GLY A 35 -4.74 -1.73 -12.41
CA GLY A 35 -3.73 -2.14 -13.38
C GLY A 35 -2.30 -1.96 -12.84
N PRO A 36 -1.33 -1.48 -13.64
CA PRO A 36 0.09 -1.46 -13.24
C PRO A 36 0.37 -0.56 -12.01
N SER A 37 -0.42 0.50 -11.82
CA SER A 37 -0.57 1.27 -10.59
C SER A 37 -1.55 2.43 -10.80
N PHE A 38 -2.18 2.92 -9.74
CA PHE A 38 -2.92 4.18 -9.79
C PHE A 38 -1.97 5.36 -9.69
N HIS A 39 -2.16 6.35 -10.56
CA HIS A 39 -1.45 7.62 -10.53
C HIS A 39 -2.49 8.72 -10.38
N GLY A 40 -2.45 9.40 -9.24
CA GLY A 40 -3.41 10.44 -8.92
C GLY A 40 -2.72 11.74 -8.54
N GLU A 41 -3.42 12.84 -8.76
CA GLU A 41 -3.07 14.13 -8.19
C GLU A 41 -3.91 14.37 -6.93
N LEU A 42 -3.24 14.59 -5.81
CA LEU A 42 -3.84 15.01 -4.55
C LEU A 42 -4.24 16.49 -4.66
N PRO A 43 -5.35 16.90 -4.01
CA PRO A 43 -5.79 18.30 -4.01
C PRO A 43 -4.83 19.20 -3.21
N GLU A 44 -5.24 20.45 -3.01
CA GLU A 44 -4.52 21.37 -2.12
C GLU A 44 -4.31 20.75 -0.73
N PRO A 45 -3.14 20.98 -0.09
CA PRO A 45 -2.86 20.48 1.25
C PRO A 45 -3.99 20.75 2.24
N GLY A 46 -4.32 19.75 3.07
CA GLY A 46 -5.42 19.78 4.03
C GLY A 46 -6.80 19.47 3.46
N THR A 47 -6.95 19.37 2.13
CA THR A 47 -8.23 19.00 1.50
C THR A 47 -8.33 17.48 1.36
N PRO A 48 -9.38 16.83 1.88
CA PRO A 48 -9.59 15.39 1.69
C PRO A 48 -10.08 15.08 0.27
N ILE A 49 -9.61 13.98 -0.31
CA ILE A 49 -10.14 13.40 -1.57
C ILE A 49 -10.52 11.94 -1.35
N GLY A 50 -11.71 11.55 -1.81
CA GLY A 50 -12.19 10.17 -1.70
C GLY A 50 -11.64 9.28 -2.80
N LEU A 51 -11.27 8.05 -2.47
CA LEU A 51 -10.83 7.02 -3.42
C LEU A 51 -11.81 5.84 -3.42
N ASP A 52 -12.32 5.46 -4.59
CA ASP A 52 -13.14 4.26 -4.78
C ASP A 52 -12.23 3.11 -5.21
N LEU A 53 -12.02 2.14 -4.32
CA LEU A 53 -11.10 1.02 -4.55
C LEU A 53 -11.64 0.03 -5.59
N PHE A 54 -12.96 -0.02 -5.79
CA PHE A 54 -13.59 -0.91 -6.77
C PHE A 54 -13.54 -0.33 -8.17
N VAL A 55 -13.86 0.96 -8.30
CA VAL A 55 -13.83 1.68 -9.58
C VAL A 55 -12.40 2.04 -9.98
N CYS A 56 -11.47 2.05 -9.03
CA CYS A 56 -10.07 2.42 -9.25
C CYS A 56 -9.88 3.86 -9.71
N ASP A 57 -10.68 4.76 -9.15
CA ASP A 57 -10.67 6.19 -9.48
C ASP A 57 -11.07 7.02 -8.26
N TRP A 58 -10.82 8.32 -8.32
CA TRP A 58 -11.33 9.26 -7.34
C TRP A 58 -12.85 9.22 -7.29
N ALA A 59 -13.41 9.34 -6.09
CA ALA A 59 -14.83 9.50 -5.89
C ALA A 59 -15.31 10.83 -6.48
N ALA A 60 -16.59 10.89 -6.86
CA ALA A 60 -17.22 12.13 -7.27
C ALA A 60 -17.01 13.25 -6.20
N PRO A 61 -16.80 14.51 -6.64
CA PRO A 61 -16.84 15.01 -8.01
C PRO A 61 -15.50 14.89 -8.78
N ASN A 62 -14.44 14.34 -8.17
CA ASN A 62 -13.08 14.41 -8.71
C ASN A 62 -12.70 13.26 -9.65
N GLY A 63 -13.56 12.25 -9.77
CA GLY A 63 -13.39 11.14 -10.70
C GLY A 63 -14.69 10.38 -10.91
N LYS A 64 -14.58 9.18 -11.49
CA LYS A 64 -15.71 8.29 -11.82
C LYS A 64 -16.11 7.37 -10.68
N GLY A 65 -15.37 7.38 -9.57
CA GLY A 65 -15.67 6.61 -8.37
C GLY A 65 -17.03 6.99 -7.79
N LYS A 66 -17.75 6.00 -7.29
CA LYS A 66 -19.14 6.14 -6.80
C LYS A 66 -19.20 6.18 -5.29
N THR A 67 -18.28 5.48 -4.63
CA THR A 67 -18.23 5.35 -3.17
C THR A 67 -16.80 5.55 -2.72
N ALA A 68 -16.55 6.58 -1.91
CA ALA A 68 -15.25 6.72 -1.26
C ALA A 68 -15.10 5.58 -0.25
N ASP A 69 -14.10 4.73 -0.46
CA ASP A 69 -13.74 3.62 0.44
C ASP A 69 -12.74 4.08 1.51
N LEU A 70 -11.95 5.10 1.18
CA LEU A 70 -11.15 5.88 2.12
C LEU A 70 -11.01 7.31 1.61
N PHE A 71 -10.66 8.22 2.51
CA PHE A 71 -10.23 9.58 2.19
C PHE A 71 -8.73 9.72 2.39
N LEU A 72 -8.11 10.49 1.50
CA LEU A 72 -6.71 10.82 1.55
C LEU A 72 -6.58 12.33 1.78
N THR A 73 -5.84 12.72 2.82
CA THR A 73 -5.52 14.12 3.10
C THR A 73 -4.01 14.29 3.05
N TYR A 74 -3.55 15.08 2.08
CA TYR A 74 -2.13 15.41 1.92
C TYR A 74 -1.77 16.66 2.72
N GLY A 75 -0.57 16.69 3.27
CA GLY A 75 -0.02 17.88 3.88
C GLY A 75 1.47 18.04 3.57
N ILE A 76 1.92 19.29 3.63
CA ILE A 76 3.31 19.66 3.40
C ILE A 76 3.68 20.83 4.28
N GLN A 77 4.90 20.80 4.80
CA GLN A 77 5.59 21.91 5.41
C GLN A 77 6.97 22.00 4.74
N GLU A 78 7.32 23.17 4.22
CA GLU A 78 8.57 23.38 3.50
C GLU A 78 9.24 24.67 3.98
N ASP A 79 10.56 24.60 4.15
CA ASP A 79 11.41 25.72 4.50
C ASP A 79 12.74 25.65 3.73
N LYS A 80 13.74 26.45 4.13
CA LYS A 80 15.05 26.48 3.47
C LYS A 80 15.88 25.23 3.74
N GLU A 81 15.58 24.47 4.77
CA GLU A 81 16.34 23.28 5.18
C GLU A 81 15.79 22.02 4.52
N GLY A 82 14.51 22.01 4.15
CA GLY A 82 13.89 20.91 3.44
C GLY A 82 12.37 20.95 3.46
N LYS A 83 11.75 19.77 3.30
CA LYS A 83 10.30 19.62 3.40
C LYS A 83 9.91 18.37 4.16
N ARG A 84 8.78 18.46 4.84
CA ARG A 84 8.06 17.38 5.50
C ARG A 84 6.71 17.24 4.82
N GLU A 85 6.43 16.07 4.31
CA GLU A 85 5.19 15.72 3.63
C GLU A 85 4.50 14.64 4.46
N TRP A 86 3.17 14.68 4.52
CA TRP A 86 2.39 13.62 5.14
C TRP A 86 1.13 13.31 4.35
N LEU A 87 0.64 12.09 4.52
CA LEU A 87 -0.55 11.57 3.90
C LEU A 87 -1.34 10.80 4.95
N VAL A 88 -2.56 11.26 5.22
CA VAL A 88 -3.46 10.62 6.18
C VAL A 88 -4.52 9.85 5.43
N PHE A 89 -4.69 8.57 5.76
CA PHE A 89 -5.84 7.77 5.35
C PHE A 89 -6.87 7.80 6.47
N THR A 90 -8.11 8.16 6.14
CA THR A 90 -9.26 8.06 7.05
C THR A 90 -10.39 7.30 6.39
N PHE A 91 -11.26 6.69 7.19
CA PHE A 91 -12.32 5.81 6.69
C PHE A 91 -13.72 6.38 6.97
N PRO A 92 -14.67 6.25 6.01
CA PRO A 92 -15.99 6.86 6.12
C PRO A 92 -16.94 6.14 7.09
N ASN A 93 -16.84 4.81 7.22
CA ASN A 93 -17.80 4.04 8.00
C ASN A 93 -17.21 3.55 9.32
N LYS A 94 -18.06 3.45 10.34
CA LYS A 94 -17.69 2.79 11.59
C LYS A 94 -17.34 1.33 11.32
N GLY A 95 -16.17 0.92 11.79
CA GLY A 95 -15.65 -0.43 11.57
C GLY A 95 -14.90 -0.61 10.26
N ASP A 96 -14.82 0.39 9.40
CA ASP A 96 -13.76 0.41 8.40
C ASP A 96 -12.40 0.63 9.08
N GLY A 97 -11.33 0.34 8.36
CA GLY A 97 -10.00 0.69 8.82
C GLY A 97 -8.90 -0.06 8.11
N ILE A 98 -7.71 0.01 8.71
CA ILE A 98 -6.48 -0.50 8.13
C ILE A 98 -5.52 -1.03 9.18
N TYR A 99 -4.70 -2.00 8.80
CA TYR A 99 -3.55 -2.42 9.59
C TYR A 99 -2.37 -2.80 8.71
N ARG A 100 -1.18 -2.81 9.31
CA ARG A 100 0.11 -3.04 8.64
C ARG A 100 0.70 -4.36 9.07
N LEU A 101 1.24 -5.10 8.11
CA LEU A 101 1.95 -6.37 8.34
C LEU A 101 3.24 -6.45 7.54
N LYS A 102 4.12 -7.39 7.93
CA LYS A 102 5.36 -7.71 7.21
C LYS A 102 5.12 -8.73 6.12
N ARG A 103 5.75 -8.52 4.97
CA ARG A 103 5.74 -9.46 3.85
C ARG A 103 6.61 -10.68 4.16
N LYS A 104 6.16 -11.83 3.67
CA LYS A 104 6.88 -13.10 3.72
C LYS A 104 7.76 -13.23 2.48
N ASN A 105 8.86 -12.48 2.43
CA ASN A 105 9.74 -12.37 1.25
C ASN A 105 10.38 -13.70 0.81
N TRP A 106 10.37 -14.71 1.67
CA TRP A 106 10.81 -16.07 1.37
C TRP A 106 9.78 -16.90 0.58
N SER A 107 8.56 -16.39 0.38
CA SER A 107 7.49 -17.03 -0.40
C SER A 107 7.17 -16.21 -1.66
N ARG A 108 6.78 -16.88 -2.75
CA ARG A 108 6.27 -16.19 -3.95
C ARG A 108 5.00 -15.40 -3.65
N TYR A 109 4.13 -15.96 -2.80
CA TYR A 109 2.98 -15.25 -2.26
C TYR A 109 3.34 -14.65 -0.90
N GLN A 110 3.47 -13.33 -0.86
CA GLN A 110 4.18 -12.63 0.22
C GLN A 110 3.24 -12.09 1.32
N THR A 111 1.92 -12.14 1.15
CA THR A 111 0.96 -11.64 2.14
C THR A 111 0.30 -12.79 2.91
N ASP A 112 -0.51 -12.49 3.91
CA ASP A 112 -1.44 -13.47 4.50
C ASP A 112 -2.46 -13.92 3.45
N TYR A 113 -3.01 -15.11 3.67
CA TYR A 113 -4.06 -15.67 2.82
C TYR A 113 -5.40 -14.99 3.11
N GLU A 114 -5.64 -14.62 4.36
CA GLU A 114 -6.88 -14.03 4.81
C GLU A 114 -6.60 -12.78 5.66
N ALA A 115 -7.49 -11.81 5.56
CA ALA A 115 -7.53 -10.64 6.43
C ALA A 115 -8.06 -11.02 7.82
N SER A 116 -7.71 -10.22 8.84
CA SER A 116 -8.34 -10.32 10.16
C SER A 116 -9.83 -10.03 10.06
N THR A 117 -10.68 -10.85 10.68
CA THR A 117 -12.11 -10.56 10.84
C THR A 117 -12.41 -9.76 12.11
N ASP A 118 -11.49 -9.76 13.08
CA ASP A 118 -11.60 -8.98 14.31
C ASP A 118 -11.49 -7.48 14.02
N ILE A 119 -12.54 -6.73 14.41
CA ILE A 119 -12.62 -5.27 14.25
C ILE A 119 -11.57 -4.51 15.04
N SER A 120 -11.13 -5.03 16.17
CA SER A 120 -10.15 -4.36 17.04
C SER A 120 -8.75 -4.26 16.41
N ASN A 121 -8.48 -5.05 15.38
CA ASN A 121 -7.21 -5.01 14.65
C ASN A 121 -7.13 -3.85 13.64
N TYR A 122 -8.24 -3.16 13.36
CA TYR A 122 -8.30 -2.12 12.33
C TYR A 122 -8.23 -0.73 12.96
N LEU A 123 -7.26 0.07 12.50
CA LEU A 123 -7.17 1.49 12.81
C LEU A 123 -8.09 2.27 11.86
N ASP A 124 -8.86 3.21 12.39
CA ASP A 124 -9.73 4.11 11.62
C ASP A 124 -8.96 5.26 10.94
N THR A 125 -7.67 5.38 11.26
CA THR A 125 -6.74 6.32 10.63
C THR A 125 -5.34 5.73 10.53
N MET A 126 -4.60 6.11 9.47
CA MET A 126 -3.18 5.78 9.31
C MET A 126 -2.46 6.97 8.68
N GLU A 127 -1.34 7.37 9.28
CA GLU A 127 -0.55 8.50 8.81
C GLU A 127 0.82 8.06 8.30
N PHE A 128 1.14 8.54 7.09
CA PHE A 128 2.44 8.38 6.46
C PHE A 128 3.15 9.72 6.39
N HIS A 129 4.46 9.70 6.53
CA HIS A 129 5.35 10.84 6.58
C HIS A 129 6.57 10.58 5.72
N ARG A 130 7.07 11.67 5.14
CA ARG A 130 8.32 11.74 4.40
C ARG A 130 9.02 13.05 4.76
N GLU A 131 10.27 12.96 5.19
CA GLU A 131 11.11 14.13 5.45
C GLU A 131 12.30 14.11 4.50
N VAL A 132 12.54 15.22 3.81
CA VAL A 132 13.73 15.42 3.00
C VAL A 132 14.46 16.70 3.42
N LYS A 133 15.77 16.71 3.21
CA LYS A 133 16.62 17.89 3.36
C LYS A 133 17.10 18.38 2.00
N TYR A 134 17.24 19.69 1.88
CA TYR A 134 17.86 20.33 0.73
C TYR A 134 19.36 20.41 0.94
N VAL A 135 20.11 19.78 0.03
CA VAL A 135 21.57 19.86 -0.03
C VAL A 135 21.94 20.79 -1.16
N TYR A 136 22.23 22.04 -0.81
CA TYR A 136 22.64 23.06 -1.76
C TYR A 136 24.03 22.77 -2.30
N MET A 137 24.14 22.87 -3.61
CA MET A 137 25.36 22.64 -4.36
C MET A 137 25.55 23.73 -5.41
N ARG A 138 26.78 23.84 -5.88
CA ARG A 138 27.15 24.75 -6.94
C ARG A 138 28.06 24.04 -7.92
N ASN A 139 27.73 24.12 -9.20
CA ASN A 139 28.63 23.65 -10.26
C ASN A 139 28.73 24.71 -11.37
N TYR A 140 29.70 24.53 -12.28
CA TYR A 140 29.97 25.48 -13.36
C TYR A 140 28.87 25.50 -14.44
N ARG A 141 28.08 24.43 -14.58
CA ARG A 141 27.10 24.24 -15.66
C ARG A 141 25.72 24.77 -15.31
N ASP A 142 25.25 24.49 -14.10
CA ASP A 142 23.86 24.66 -13.66
C ASP A 142 23.72 25.78 -12.63
N GLY A 143 24.82 26.39 -12.18
CA GLY A 143 24.82 27.43 -11.16
C GLY A 143 24.57 26.87 -9.76
N GLU A 144 23.78 27.57 -8.94
CA GLU A 144 23.36 27.12 -7.62
C GLU A 144 22.06 26.31 -7.74
N PHE A 145 22.05 25.12 -7.15
CA PHE A 145 20.92 24.20 -7.13
C PHE A 145 20.88 23.45 -5.81
N TYR A 146 19.83 22.67 -5.56
CA TYR A 146 19.78 21.75 -4.42
C TYR A 146 19.40 20.35 -4.88
N GLU A 147 19.89 19.35 -4.15
CA GLU A 147 19.36 17.99 -4.21
C GLU A 147 18.45 17.73 -3.01
N GLU A 148 17.33 17.03 -3.23
CA GLU A 148 16.55 16.48 -2.13
C GLU A 148 17.18 15.18 -1.63
N ARG A 149 17.48 15.11 -0.34
CA ARG A 149 17.93 13.87 0.32
C ARG A 149 16.88 13.41 1.32
N LEU A 150 16.39 12.18 1.14
CA LEU A 150 15.49 11.53 2.07
C LEU A 150 16.17 11.35 3.44
N VAL A 151 15.56 11.90 4.49
CA VAL A 151 16.03 11.83 5.87
C VAL A 151 15.31 10.74 6.62
N SER A 152 13.98 10.73 6.54
CA SER A 152 13.13 9.77 7.23
C SER A 152 11.84 9.55 6.45
N HIS A 153 11.24 8.38 6.62
CA HIS A 153 9.91 8.06 6.12
C HIS A 153 9.31 6.92 6.95
N ASN A 154 7.99 6.87 7.05
CA ASN A 154 7.25 5.73 7.60
C ASN A 154 6.19 5.18 6.62
N ASP A 155 6.22 5.62 5.36
CA ASP A 155 5.45 5.03 4.29
C ASP A 155 5.69 3.51 4.19
N ILE A 156 4.82 2.81 3.48
CA ILE A 156 5.01 1.37 3.29
C ILE A 156 6.16 1.15 2.30
N GLY A 157 7.18 0.41 2.72
CA GLY A 157 8.28 -0.01 1.86
C GLY A 157 7.99 -1.35 1.18
N TYR A 158 9.00 -1.95 0.55
CA TYR A 158 8.87 -3.28 -0.07
C TYR A 158 8.77 -4.42 0.95
N GLU A 159 8.97 -4.15 2.24
CA GLU A 159 8.93 -5.12 3.34
C GLU A 159 7.56 -5.21 4.02
N ASP A 160 6.69 -4.24 3.76
CA ASP A 160 5.39 -4.10 4.41
C ASP A 160 4.27 -4.24 3.39
N TYR A 161 3.08 -4.56 3.89
CA TYR A 161 1.84 -4.42 3.16
C TYR A 161 0.74 -3.98 4.11
N LEU A 162 -0.32 -3.41 3.55
CA LEU A 162 -1.50 -3.00 4.30
C LEU A 162 -2.67 -3.89 3.94
N VAL A 163 -3.54 -4.10 4.91
CA VAL A 163 -4.86 -4.71 4.73
C VAL A 163 -5.91 -3.71 5.17
N LEU A 164 -6.92 -3.52 4.34
CA LEU A 164 -8.00 -2.58 4.57
C LEU A 164 -9.32 -3.36 4.68
N ARG A 165 -10.19 -2.93 5.59
CA ARG A 165 -11.61 -3.29 5.60
C ARG A 165 -12.42 -2.04 5.28
N THR A 166 -13.30 -2.15 4.30
CA THR A 166 -14.05 -1.03 3.72
C THR A 166 -15.51 -1.40 3.51
N ARG A 167 -16.38 -0.40 3.35
CA ARG A 167 -17.83 -0.55 3.16
C ARG A 167 -18.49 -1.36 4.29
N THR A 168 -18.01 -1.19 5.52
CA THR A 168 -18.49 -1.93 6.67
C THR A 168 -19.90 -1.51 7.03
N THR A 169 -20.79 -2.49 7.20
CA THR A 169 -22.09 -2.34 7.87
C THR A 169 -22.07 -3.17 9.14
N LEU A 170 -22.60 -2.59 10.23
CA LEU A 170 -22.70 -3.23 11.54
C LEU A 170 -24.16 -3.51 11.87
N ASP A 171 -24.43 -4.60 12.62
CA ASP A 171 -25.72 -4.80 13.27
C ASP A 171 -25.87 -3.93 14.54
N GLU A 172 -27.03 -4.03 15.19
CA GLU A 172 -27.34 -3.31 16.44
C GLU A 172 -26.37 -3.63 17.60
N ASN A 173 -25.72 -4.79 17.56
CA ASN A 173 -24.75 -5.24 18.57
C ASN A 173 -23.32 -4.82 18.21
N GLY A 174 -23.10 -4.18 17.06
CA GLY A 174 -21.79 -3.80 16.57
C GLY A 174 -21.02 -4.91 15.84
N ASN A 175 -21.67 -6.03 15.50
CA ASN A 175 -21.06 -7.09 14.71
C ASN A 175 -21.05 -6.71 13.23
N VAL A 176 -19.99 -7.09 12.52
CA VAL A 176 -19.88 -6.88 11.07
C VAL A 176 -20.86 -7.79 10.33
N THR A 177 -21.79 -7.20 9.57
CA THR A 177 -22.74 -7.93 8.71
C THR A 177 -22.35 -7.86 7.23
N HIS A 178 -21.61 -6.83 6.85
CA HIS A 178 -21.14 -6.62 5.49
C HIS A 178 -19.81 -5.87 5.53
N CYS A 179 -18.84 -6.27 4.71
CA CYS A 179 -17.61 -5.54 4.46
C CYS A 179 -16.87 -6.11 3.24
N HIS A 180 -15.84 -5.40 2.80
CA HIS A 180 -14.89 -5.88 1.81
C HIS A 180 -13.47 -5.70 2.29
N TYR A 181 -12.62 -6.66 1.92
CA TYR A 181 -11.20 -6.66 2.24
C TYR A 181 -10.35 -6.29 1.04
N SER A 182 -9.36 -5.44 1.26
CA SER A 182 -8.38 -5.04 0.26
C SER A 182 -6.97 -5.13 0.81
N LYS A 183 -5.97 -5.11 -0.08
CA LYS A 183 -4.57 -5.01 0.32
C LYS A 183 -3.77 -4.06 -0.56
N ILE A 184 -2.77 -3.43 0.03
CA ILE A 184 -1.79 -2.58 -0.66
C ILE A 184 -0.41 -3.22 -0.46
N ILE A 185 0.22 -3.69 -1.54
CA ILE A 185 1.44 -4.53 -1.47
C ILE A 185 2.71 -3.85 -1.96
N ASN A 186 2.58 -2.70 -2.62
CA ASN A 186 3.69 -1.91 -3.13
C ASN A 186 3.82 -0.61 -2.33
N PRO A 187 4.99 0.05 -2.41
CA PRO A 187 5.15 1.32 -1.74
C PRO A 187 4.09 2.33 -2.11
N ILE A 188 3.52 3.00 -1.10
CA ILE A 188 2.75 4.22 -1.32
C ILE A 188 3.78 5.32 -1.52
N ARG A 189 3.84 5.87 -2.74
CA ARG A 189 4.74 6.99 -3.02
C ARG A 189 3.92 8.24 -3.14
N PHE A 190 4.28 9.25 -2.36
CA PHE A 190 3.71 10.57 -2.47
C PHE A 190 4.79 11.64 -2.35
N ALA A 191 4.72 12.64 -3.22
CA ALA A 191 5.58 13.83 -3.16
C ALA A 191 4.99 14.92 -4.06
N GLY A 192 4.97 16.17 -3.58
CA GLY A 192 4.50 17.32 -4.35
C GLY A 192 3.12 17.08 -4.97
N ARG A 193 2.18 16.57 -4.15
CA ARG A 193 0.80 16.19 -4.53
C ARG A 193 0.65 15.06 -5.53
N ARG A 194 1.72 14.42 -6.00
CA ARG A 194 1.62 13.21 -6.81
C ARG A 194 1.45 12.02 -5.89
N LEU A 195 0.51 11.13 -6.21
CA LEU A 195 0.30 9.86 -5.52
C LEU A 195 0.50 8.71 -6.49
N ASN A 196 1.24 7.70 -6.05
CA ASN A 196 1.29 6.39 -6.67
C ASN A 196 0.99 5.32 -5.61
N ILE A 197 -0.04 4.53 -5.87
CA ILE A 197 -0.51 3.48 -4.98
C ILE A 197 -1.07 2.32 -5.80
N TRP A 198 -0.89 1.10 -5.29
CA TRP A 198 -1.36 -0.10 -5.97
C TRP A 198 -1.98 -1.08 -4.98
N TRP A 199 -3.20 -1.49 -5.27
CA TRP A 199 -4.00 -2.31 -4.38
C TRP A 199 -4.75 -3.40 -5.13
N PHE A 200 -5.26 -4.35 -4.35
CA PHE A 200 -6.19 -5.38 -4.75
C PHE A 200 -7.39 -5.36 -3.82
N THR A 201 -8.61 -5.41 -4.38
CA THR A 201 -9.87 -5.39 -3.61
C THR A 201 -10.68 -6.64 -3.90
N ASN A 202 -11.04 -7.38 -2.85
CA ASN A 202 -11.88 -8.57 -2.95
C ASN A 202 -13.33 -8.16 -3.28
N PRO A 203 -13.88 -8.53 -4.45
CA PRO A 203 -15.24 -8.17 -4.83
C PRO A 203 -16.31 -8.93 -4.06
N THR A 204 -15.95 -10.01 -3.36
CA THR A 204 -16.90 -10.87 -2.66
C THR A 204 -17.13 -10.33 -1.24
N PRO A 205 -18.35 -9.91 -0.88
CA PRO A 205 -18.63 -9.42 0.47
C PRO A 205 -18.32 -10.46 1.55
N ASN A 206 -17.75 -9.99 2.66
CA ASN A 206 -17.38 -10.80 3.85
C ASN A 206 -16.39 -11.94 3.58
N ASP A 207 -15.81 -12.05 2.39
CA ASP A 207 -14.75 -13.01 2.10
C ASP A 207 -13.40 -12.41 2.49
N ALA A 208 -12.79 -12.93 3.56
CA ALA A 208 -11.51 -12.45 4.08
C ALA A 208 -10.33 -12.77 3.17
N ASN A 209 -10.52 -13.57 2.11
CA ASN A 209 -9.45 -13.99 1.21
C ASN A 209 -8.73 -12.81 0.54
N LEU A 210 -7.41 -12.86 0.57
CA LEU A 210 -6.48 -11.88 0.02
C LEU A 210 -5.68 -12.42 -1.17
N GLU A 211 -5.80 -13.71 -1.52
CA GLU A 211 -5.05 -14.32 -2.62
C GLU A 211 -5.57 -13.86 -3.98
N GLU A 212 -4.84 -12.96 -4.63
CA GLU A 212 -5.19 -12.45 -5.94
C GLU A 212 -4.86 -13.45 -7.06
N LEU A 213 -5.76 -13.55 -8.03
CA LEU A 213 -5.48 -14.11 -9.33
C LEU A 213 -4.79 -13.03 -10.20
N LEU A 214 -3.50 -13.18 -10.44
CA LEU A 214 -2.74 -12.28 -11.32
C LEU A 214 -3.31 -12.32 -12.76
N GLY A 215 -3.58 -11.14 -13.33
CA GLY A 215 -3.94 -10.99 -14.76
C GLY A 215 -5.38 -10.58 -15.06
N VAL A 216 -6.22 -10.30 -14.05
CA VAL A 216 -7.55 -9.72 -14.26
C VAL A 216 -7.43 -8.19 -14.19
N PHE A 217 -7.34 -7.56 -15.35
CA PHE A 217 -7.43 -6.10 -15.46
C PHE A 217 -8.90 -5.73 -15.66
N PRO A 218 -9.42 -4.69 -15.00
CA PRO A 218 -10.72 -4.15 -15.38
C PRO A 218 -10.65 -3.78 -16.87
N GLU A 219 -11.68 -4.16 -17.65
CA GLU A 219 -11.81 -3.70 -19.03
C GLU A 219 -11.74 -2.18 -19.00
N GLN A 220 -10.63 -1.62 -19.49
CA GLN A 220 -10.56 -0.19 -19.74
C GLN A 220 -11.63 0.09 -20.80
N SER A 221 -12.73 0.73 -20.37
CA SER A 221 -13.69 1.31 -21.29
C SER A 221 -12.91 2.19 -22.25
N LYS A 222 -12.77 1.74 -23.50
CA LYS A 222 -12.18 2.54 -24.57
C LYS A 222 -12.91 3.88 -24.57
N GLN A 223 -12.19 4.96 -24.26
CA GLN A 223 -12.58 6.32 -24.64
C GLN A 223 -11.86 6.66 -25.93
#